data_AF-A0A8T2WBW1-F1
#
_entry.id   AF-A0A8T2WBW1-F1
#
_cell.length_a   1.000
_cell.length_b   1.000
_cell.length_c   1.000
_cell.angle_alpha   90.00
_cell.angle_beta   90.00
_cell.angle_gamma   90.00
#
_symmetry.space_group_name_H-M   'P 1'
#
loop_
_entity.id
_entity.type
_entity.pdbx_description
1 polymer ?
#
loop_
_entity_poly.entity_id
_entity_poly.type
_entity_poly.pdbx_seq_one_letter_code
_entity_poly.pdbx_strand_id
1 'polypeptide(L)'
;MEDPKVEVSKLEEQATSKAELSYSYWAANAAKEAPAPEAKKLTEAEAENLQRAASAGASAWNAAGTFEERDLSNWVKDTLVPQLLIGVQSQPVSSTVVAKITEIESCSGDAGQWIVRGSVRANFDLDIKVKWVAEVDGSDISGTARIPNAAWDELEDLQIEVEGAHDGGKAAAKMLLLGVKTKLEELIETIRAYGT
;
A
#
# COMPACT_ATOMS: atom_id res chain seq x y z
N MET A 1 39.43 22.51 72.07
CA MET A 1 38.23 22.88 71.31
C MET A 1 38.07 21.80 70.26
N GLU A 2 37.19 20.83 70.52
CA GLU A 2 36.80 19.82 69.54
C GLU A 2 35.68 20.43 68.69
N ASP A 3 35.80 20.29 67.36
CA ASP A 3 34.81 20.78 66.41
C ASP A 3 33.47 20.02 66.55
N PRO A 4 32.31 20.69 66.45
CA PRO A 4 31.02 20.03 66.60
C PRO A 4 30.73 19.13 65.40
N LYS A 5 30.42 17.86 65.68
CA LYS A 5 30.01 16.85 64.70
C LYS A 5 28.60 17.17 64.22
N VAL A 6 28.47 17.60 62.96
CA VAL A 6 27.17 17.86 62.32
C VAL A 6 26.45 16.51 62.11
N GLU A 7 25.42 16.26 62.92
CA GLU A 7 24.60 15.06 62.83
C GLU A 7 23.51 15.29 61.76
N VAL A 8 23.72 14.68 60.58
CA VAL A 8 22.77 14.78 59.46
C VAL A 8 21.50 14.01 59.81
N SER A 9 20.33 14.63 59.60
CA SER A 9 19.08 14.04 60.06
C SER A 9 18.69 12.82 59.22
N LYS A 10 18.03 11.84 59.85
CA LYS A 10 17.58 10.59 59.21
C LYS A 10 16.64 10.82 58.01
N LEU A 11 15.98 11.98 57.96
CA LEU A 11 15.13 12.41 56.84
C LEU A 11 15.95 12.89 55.65
N GLU A 12 17.05 13.60 55.87
CA GLU A 12 17.99 14.01 54.83
C GLU A 12 18.75 12.82 54.26
N GLU A 13 19.08 11.83 55.10
CA GLU A 13 19.66 10.57 54.66
C GLU A 13 18.70 9.83 53.72
N GLN A 14 17.42 9.66 54.09
CA GLN A 14 16.41 9.01 53.24
C GLN A 14 16.09 9.79 51.95
N ALA A 15 16.11 11.13 51.99
CA ALA A 15 15.88 11.96 50.81
C ALA A 15 17.04 11.82 49.81
N THR A 16 18.27 11.74 50.30
CA THR A 16 19.47 11.53 49.49
C THR A 16 19.49 10.13 48.88
N SER A 17 19.15 9.08 49.65
CA SER A 17 19.05 7.70 49.12
C SER A 17 17.99 7.57 48.02
N LYS A 18 16.85 8.26 48.15
CA LYS A 18 15.79 8.26 47.12
C LYS A 18 16.19 9.06 45.88
N ALA A 19 16.96 10.13 46.06
CA ALA A 19 17.51 10.90 44.94
C ALA A 19 18.57 10.10 44.17
N GLU A 20 19.42 9.32 44.86
CA GLU A 20 20.40 8.42 44.25
C GLU A 20 19.75 7.27 43.45
N LEU A 21 18.56 6.82 43.85
CA LEU A 21 17.76 5.82 43.14
C LEU A 21 16.88 6.42 42.02
N SER A 22 16.96 7.73 41.78
CA SER A 22 16.17 8.39 40.74
C SER A 22 16.76 8.18 39.35
N TYR A 23 15.89 7.99 38.35
CA TYR A 23 16.28 7.87 36.94
C TYR A 23 17.11 9.06 36.45
N SER A 24 16.82 10.27 36.94
CA SER A 24 17.56 11.50 36.66
C SER A 24 18.99 11.49 37.19
N TYR A 25 19.24 10.89 38.37
CA TYR A 25 20.58 10.75 38.92
C TYR A 25 21.40 9.71 38.14
N TRP A 26 20.78 8.57 37.80
CA TRP A 26 21.39 7.58 36.93
C TRP A 26 21.74 8.18 35.56
N ALA A 27 20.80 8.86 34.90
CA ALA A 27 21.05 9.45 33.58
C ALA A 27 22.14 10.53 33.62
N ALA A 28 22.18 11.37 34.65
CA ALA A 28 23.17 12.45 34.77
C ALA A 28 24.60 11.96 35.08
N ASN A 29 24.73 10.82 35.77
CA ASN A 29 26.04 10.26 36.12
C ASN A 29 26.51 9.18 35.13
N ALA A 30 25.62 8.28 34.69
CA ALA A 30 25.93 7.28 33.67
C ALA A 30 26.26 7.91 32.32
N ALA A 31 25.62 9.03 31.94
CA ALA A 31 25.96 9.72 30.70
C ALA A 31 27.33 10.42 30.72
N LYS A 32 27.90 10.69 31.90
CA LYS A 32 29.25 11.28 32.03
C LYS A 32 30.36 10.23 31.92
N GLU A 33 30.06 8.99 32.31
CA GLU A 33 31.00 7.86 32.27
C GLU A 33 30.83 6.98 31.03
N ALA A 34 29.71 7.13 30.30
CA ALA A 34 29.48 6.39 29.07
C ALA A 34 30.49 6.81 27.99
N PRO A 35 31.31 5.89 27.46
CA PRO A 35 32.18 6.20 26.34
C PRO A 35 31.33 6.62 25.14
N ALA A 36 31.79 7.63 24.41
CA ALA A 36 31.14 8.05 23.18
C ALA A 36 30.99 6.82 22.26
N PRO A 37 29.80 6.60 21.66
CA PRO A 37 29.59 5.44 20.80
C PRO A 37 30.57 5.50 19.63
N GLU A 38 31.41 4.48 19.52
CA GLU A 38 32.35 4.39 18.41
C GLU A 38 31.60 4.09 17.12
N ALA A 39 31.86 4.88 16.08
CA ALA A 39 31.35 4.64 14.74
C ALA A 39 31.93 3.33 14.18
N LYS A 40 31.17 2.24 14.29
CA LYS A 40 31.53 0.95 13.68
C LYS A 40 31.13 0.95 12.22
N LYS A 41 32.12 0.73 11.35
CA LYS A 41 31.84 0.41 9.94
C LYS A 41 31.18 -0.97 9.90
N LEU A 42 30.17 -1.11 9.05
CA LEU A 42 29.59 -2.40 8.74
C LEU A 42 30.68 -3.32 8.18
N THR A 43 30.68 -4.56 8.63
CA THR A 43 31.48 -5.61 7.98
C THR A 43 30.88 -5.91 6.60
N GLU A 44 31.70 -6.44 5.69
CA GLU A 44 31.24 -6.87 4.36
C GLU A 44 30.03 -7.81 4.46
N ALA A 45 30.07 -8.75 5.42
CA ALA A 45 28.99 -9.72 5.64
C ALA A 45 27.68 -9.07 6.14
N GLU A 46 27.76 -8.07 7.01
CA GLU A 46 26.58 -7.33 7.48
C GLU A 46 26.01 -6.44 6.37
N ALA A 47 26.88 -5.80 5.57
CA ALA A 47 26.47 -5.02 4.41
C ALA A 47 25.78 -5.91 3.37
N GLU A 48 26.35 -7.07 3.05
CA GLU A 48 25.73 -8.06 2.15
C GLU A 48 24.38 -8.57 2.68
N ASN A 49 24.25 -8.74 4.00
CA ASN A 49 22.99 -9.19 4.60
C ASN A 49 21.90 -8.11 4.52
N LEU A 50 22.25 -6.84 4.77
CA LEU A 50 21.34 -5.71 4.56
C LEU A 50 20.98 -5.55 3.08
N GLN A 51 21.94 -5.75 2.17
CA GLN A 51 21.71 -5.73 0.73
C GLN A 51 20.74 -6.84 0.31
N ARG A 52 20.88 -8.05 0.86
CA ARG A 52 19.96 -9.17 0.61
C ARG A 52 18.55 -8.89 1.15
N ALA A 53 18.45 -8.31 2.35
CA ALA A 53 17.16 -7.90 2.90
C ALA A 53 16.49 -6.82 2.04
N ALA A 54 17.27 -5.87 1.52
CA ALA A 54 16.79 -4.88 0.56
C ALA A 54 16.35 -5.48 -0.79
N SER A 55 17.07 -6.51 -1.25
CA SER A 55 16.77 -7.23 -2.50
C SER A 55 15.55 -8.13 -2.41
N ALA A 56 15.09 -8.49 -1.20
CA ALA A 56 13.85 -9.23 -0.97
C ALA A 56 12.59 -8.33 -1.02
N GLY A 57 12.74 -7.13 -1.57
CA GLY A 57 11.68 -6.15 -1.69
C GLY A 57 11.28 -5.52 -0.36
N ALA A 58 12.08 -5.56 0.70
CA ALA A 58 11.82 -4.84 1.97
C ALA A 58 12.78 -3.65 2.13
N SER A 59 12.39 -2.64 2.88
CA SER A 59 13.26 -1.52 3.24
C SER A 59 14.45 -1.99 4.09
N ALA A 60 15.65 -1.46 3.82
CA ALA A 60 16.85 -1.77 4.60
C ALA A 60 16.71 -1.41 6.10
N TRP A 61 15.75 -0.52 6.44
CA TRP A 61 15.41 -0.15 7.81
C TRP A 61 14.65 -1.25 8.56
N ASN A 62 13.98 -2.16 7.85
CA ASN A 62 13.27 -3.30 8.42
C ASN A 62 14.12 -4.58 8.35
N ALA A 63 15.33 -4.55 8.93
CA ALA A 63 16.24 -5.70 8.92
C ALA A 63 15.63 -6.97 9.56
N ALA A 64 14.69 -6.81 10.51
CA ALA A 64 13.95 -7.92 11.12
C ALA A 64 12.77 -8.43 10.27
N GLY A 65 12.46 -7.76 9.16
CA GLY A 65 11.40 -8.13 8.21
C GLY A 65 10.03 -8.31 8.85
N THR A 66 9.71 -7.61 9.94
CA THR A 66 8.54 -7.96 10.75
C THR A 66 7.25 -7.62 10.03
N PHE A 67 7.14 -6.38 9.54
CA PHE A 67 6.01 -5.86 8.78
C PHE A 67 6.43 -4.59 8.02
N GLU A 68 6.09 -4.47 6.75
CA GLU A 68 6.18 -3.24 5.96
C GLU A 68 4.91 -3.09 5.14
N GLU A 69 4.39 -1.86 5.07
CA GLU A 69 3.23 -1.51 4.25
C GLU A 69 3.66 -0.48 3.21
N ARG A 70 3.18 -0.67 1.98
CA ARG A 70 3.35 0.26 0.88
C ARG A 70 1.99 0.66 0.37
N ASP A 71 1.67 1.93 0.57
CA ASP A 71 0.55 2.57 -0.12
C ASP A 71 0.94 2.77 -1.59
N LEU A 72 0.20 2.10 -2.47
CA LEU A 72 0.37 2.15 -3.92
C LEU A 72 -0.84 2.78 -4.59
N SER A 73 -1.76 3.36 -3.82
CA SER A 73 -3.06 3.84 -4.29
C SER A 73 -2.91 4.82 -5.46
N ASN A 74 -2.01 5.81 -5.36
CA ASN A 74 -1.84 6.80 -6.43
C ASN A 74 -1.26 6.16 -7.70
N TRP A 75 -0.26 5.30 -7.57
CA TRP A 75 0.32 4.61 -8.73
C TRP A 75 -0.72 3.71 -9.41
N VAL A 76 -1.52 2.99 -8.63
CA VAL A 76 -2.59 2.14 -9.14
C VAL A 76 -3.65 2.98 -9.88
N LYS A 77 -4.18 4.03 -9.23
CA LYS A 77 -5.24 4.88 -9.78
C LYS A 77 -4.80 5.66 -11.02
N ASP A 78 -3.61 6.25 -10.98
CA ASP A 78 -3.17 7.22 -11.99
C ASP A 78 -2.45 6.54 -13.16
N THR A 79 -1.87 5.36 -12.95
CA THR A 79 -1.04 4.68 -13.96
C THR A 79 -1.58 3.31 -14.33
N LEU A 80 -1.70 2.40 -13.35
CA LEU A 80 -1.91 0.99 -13.64
C LEU A 80 -3.34 0.68 -14.12
N VAL A 81 -4.35 1.28 -13.49
CA VAL A 81 -5.76 1.14 -13.89
C VAL A 81 -5.99 1.66 -15.32
N PRO A 82 -5.57 2.89 -15.69
CA PRO A 82 -5.62 3.35 -17.08
C PRO A 82 -4.89 2.42 -18.05
N GLN A 83 -3.69 1.95 -17.69
CA GLN A 83 -2.89 1.06 -18.54
C GLN A 83 -3.57 -0.28 -18.81
N LEU A 84 -4.26 -0.86 -17.82
CA LEU A 84 -4.90 -2.17 -17.93
C LEU A 84 -6.29 -2.11 -18.57
N LEU A 85 -7.08 -1.09 -18.23
CA LEU A 85 -8.49 -1.04 -18.62
C LEU A 85 -8.75 -0.31 -19.95
N ILE A 86 -7.93 0.69 -20.32
CA ILE A 86 -8.11 1.38 -21.59
C ILE A 86 -7.84 0.41 -22.73
N GLY A 87 -8.82 0.30 -23.64
CA GLY A 87 -8.75 -0.60 -24.78
C GLY A 87 -9.35 -1.98 -24.54
N VAL A 88 -9.79 -2.31 -23.32
CA VAL A 88 -10.59 -3.52 -23.08
C VAL A 88 -11.83 -3.50 -23.96
N GLN A 89 -12.06 -4.60 -24.67
CA GLN A 89 -13.20 -4.80 -25.55
C GLN A 89 -14.17 -5.81 -24.95
N SER A 90 -15.45 -5.60 -25.21
CA SER A 90 -16.49 -6.52 -24.79
C SER A 90 -16.48 -7.77 -25.66
N GLN A 91 -17.01 -8.87 -25.12
CA GLN A 91 -17.42 -9.95 -26.01
C GLN A 91 -18.56 -9.47 -26.93
N PRO A 92 -18.65 -10.00 -28.17
CA PRO A 92 -19.73 -9.64 -29.08
C PRO A 92 -21.08 -10.12 -28.52
N VAL A 93 -22.02 -9.20 -28.29
CA VAL A 93 -23.40 -9.55 -27.87
C VAL A 93 -24.21 -10.12 -29.05
N SER A 94 -23.93 -9.58 -30.23
CA SER A 94 -24.37 -10.06 -31.54
C SER A 94 -23.17 -10.01 -32.48
N SER A 95 -23.29 -10.52 -33.70
CA SER A 95 -22.17 -10.60 -34.67
C SER A 95 -21.50 -9.27 -35.04
N THR A 96 -21.99 -8.13 -34.54
CA THR A 96 -21.56 -6.80 -35.01
C THR A 96 -21.29 -5.78 -33.90
N VAL A 97 -21.81 -5.93 -32.68
CA VAL A 97 -21.70 -4.89 -31.63
C VAL A 97 -20.65 -5.27 -30.59
N VAL A 98 -19.60 -4.46 -30.51
CA VAL A 98 -18.52 -4.55 -29.53
C VAL A 98 -18.34 -3.19 -28.85
N ALA A 99 -18.33 -3.18 -27.51
CA ALA A 99 -17.99 -2.01 -26.73
C ALA A 99 -16.49 -1.99 -26.40
N LYS A 100 -15.91 -0.81 -26.26
CA LYS A 100 -14.50 -0.59 -25.92
C LYS A 100 -14.38 0.51 -24.86
N ILE A 101 -13.56 0.29 -23.85
CA ILE A 101 -13.19 1.33 -22.88
C ILE A 101 -12.20 2.31 -23.52
N THR A 102 -12.51 3.60 -23.41
CA THR A 102 -11.72 4.69 -24.04
C THR A 102 -10.97 5.54 -23.04
N GLU A 103 -11.56 5.77 -21.88
CA GLU A 103 -11.03 6.69 -20.87
C GLU A 103 -11.48 6.25 -19.47
N ILE A 104 -10.64 6.52 -18.47
CA ILE A 104 -11.00 6.41 -17.06
C ILE A 104 -11.44 7.81 -16.61
N GLU A 105 -12.71 7.96 -16.23
CA GLU A 105 -13.26 9.24 -15.77
C GLU A 105 -12.87 9.52 -14.31
N SER A 106 -12.94 8.49 -13.46
CA SER A 106 -12.49 8.58 -12.07
C SER A 106 -12.10 7.20 -11.55
N CYS A 107 -11.11 7.17 -10.66
CA CYS A 107 -10.77 5.99 -9.88
C CYS A 107 -10.51 6.45 -8.44
N SER A 108 -11.24 5.88 -7.48
CA SER A 108 -11.10 6.15 -6.05
C SER A 108 -10.99 4.87 -5.26
N GLY A 109 -10.55 4.97 -4.00
CA GLY A 109 -10.26 3.82 -3.15
C GLY A 109 -8.77 3.68 -2.87
N ASP A 110 -8.40 2.51 -2.36
CA ASP A 110 -7.07 2.19 -1.87
C ASP A 110 -6.50 0.92 -2.51
N ALA A 111 -5.18 0.91 -2.63
CA ALA A 111 -4.44 -0.24 -3.11
C ALA A 111 -3.05 -0.25 -2.48
N GLY A 112 -2.57 -1.43 -2.13
CA GLY A 112 -1.31 -1.52 -1.40
C GLY A 112 -0.73 -2.91 -1.34
N GLN A 113 0.49 -2.94 -0.82
CA GLN A 113 1.29 -4.14 -0.64
C GLN A 113 1.75 -4.23 0.82
N TRP A 114 1.59 -5.40 1.43
CA TRP A 114 2.07 -5.72 2.77
C TRP A 114 3.14 -6.79 2.70
N ILE A 115 4.26 -6.55 3.35
CA ILE A 115 5.39 -7.47 3.40
C ILE A 115 5.52 -7.95 4.84
N VAL A 116 5.22 -9.22 5.06
CA VAL A 116 5.23 -9.83 6.39
C VAL A 116 6.23 -10.98 6.38
N ARG A 117 7.37 -10.80 7.05
CA ARG A 117 8.44 -11.81 7.15
C ARG A 117 8.87 -12.37 5.80
N GLY A 118 9.05 -11.48 4.82
CA GLY A 118 9.44 -11.82 3.45
C GLY A 118 8.30 -12.30 2.54
N SER A 119 7.08 -12.49 3.07
CA SER A 119 5.91 -12.82 2.28
C SER A 119 5.19 -11.55 1.84
N VAL A 120 5.08 -11.36 0.52
CA VAL A 120 4.36 -10.25 -0.09
C VAL A 120 2.87 -10.59 -0.21
N ARG A 121 2.02 -9.68 0.25
CA ARG A 121 0.58 -9.68 0.09
C ARG A 121 0.18 -8.38 -0.60
N ALA A 122 -0.85 -8.43 -1.43
CA ALA A 122 -1.38 -7.26 -2.11
C ALA A 122 -2.89 -7.22 -1.89
N ASN A 123 -3.47 -6.02 -1.93
CA ASN A 123 -4.91 -5.81 -1.94
C ASN A 123 -5.25 -4.55 -2.73
N PHE A 124 -6.48 -4.48 -3.20
CA PHE A 124 -7.10 -3.25 -3.70
C PHE A 124 -8.59 -3.27 -3.39
N ASP A 125 -9.15 -2.08 -3.22
CA ASP A 125 -10.58 -1.80 -3.15
C ASP A 125 -10.82 -0.49 -3.90
N LEU A 126 -11.45 -0.59 -5.08
CA LEU A 126 -11.55 0.50 -6.03
C LEU A 126 -12.98 0.74 -6.50
N ASP A 127 -13.34 2.01 -6.60
CA ASP A 127 -14.50 2.50 -7.34
C ASP A 127 -14.01 3.11 -8.66
N ILE A 128 -14.40 2.49 -9.78
CA ILE A 128 -13.89 2.88 -11.11
C ILE A 128 -15.05 3.37 -11.97
N LYS A 129 -14.91 4.55 -12.57
CA LYS A 129 -15.83 5.08 -13.58
C LYS A 129 -15.09 5.23 -14.90
N VAL A 130 -15.66 4.65 -15.96
CA VAL A 130 -15.05 4.58 -17.29
C VAL A 130 -15.99 5.13 -18.36
N LYS A 131 -15.42 5.69 -19.43
CA LYS A 131 -16.15 5.99 -20.67
C LYS A 131 -15.93 4.88 -21.67
N TRP A 132 -17.02 4.46 -22.30
CA TRP A 132 -17.01 3.42 -23.33
C TRP A 132 -17.63 3.93 -24.63
N VAL A 133 -17.23 3.31 -25.73
CA VAL A 133 -17.81 3.50 -27.06
C VAL A 133 -18.18 2.14 -27.65
N ALA A 134 -19.28 2.06 -28.38
CA ALA A 134 -19.70 0.86 -29.09
C ALA A 134 -20.20 1.26 -30.48
N GLU A 135 -19.82 0.50 -31.49
CA GLU A 135 -20.34 0.66 -32.85
C GLU A 135 -21.61 -0.17 -33.00
N VAL A 136 -22.73 0.48 -33.35
CA VAL A 136 -24.01 -0.18 -33.62
C VAL A 136 -24.52 0.29 -34.97
N ASP A 137 -24.67 -0.64 -35.92
CA ASP A 137 -25.20 -0.38 -37.26
C ASP A 137 -24.50 0.80 -37.99
N GLY A 138 -23.18 0.93 -37.80
CA GLY A 138 -22.35 1.98 -38.40
C GLY A 138 -22.43 3.34 -37.70
N SER A 139 -23.03 3.42 -36.52
CA SER A 139 -23.05 4.61 -35.67
C SER A 139 -22.33 4.36 -34.34
N ASP A 140 -21.48 5.30 -33.94
CA ASP A 140 -20.79 5.25 -32.65
C ASP A 140 -21.72 5.72 -31.53
N ILE A 141 -21.86 4.86 -30.52
CA ILE A 141 -22.62 5.13 -29.31
C ILE A 141 -21.65 5.17 -28.14
N SER A 142 -21.61 6.30 -27.44
CA SER A 142 -20.79 6.48 -26.24
C SER A 142 -21.63 6.47 -24.98
N GLY A 143 -21.04 6.05 -23.87
CA GLY A 143 -21.64 6.14 -22.54
C GLY A 143 -20.62 6.05 -21.42
N THR A 144 -21.14 6.01 -20.19
CA THR A 144 -20.37 5.85 -18.96
C THR A 144 -20.71 4.51 -18.33
N ALA A 145 -19.76 3.91 -17.64
CA ALA A 145 -19.98 2.73 -16.83
C ALA A 145 -19.25 2.88 -15.49
N ARG A 146 -19.91 2.47 -14.42
CA ARG A 146 -19.34 2.44 -13.07
C ARG A 146 -19.15 1.00 -12.64
N ILE A 147 -18.00 0.72 -12.06
CA ILE A 147 -17.59 -0.56 -11.48
C ILE A 147 -17.42 -0.29 -9.99
N PRO A 148 -18.49 -0.41 -9.19
CA PRO A 148 -18.41 -0.23 -7.76
C PRO A 148 -17.69 -1.40 -7.08
N ASN A 149 -17.05 -1.12 -5.95
CA ASN A 149 -16.47 -2.13 -5.05
C ASN A 149 -15.64 -3.18 -5.80
N ALA A 150 -14.78 -2.74 -6.72
CA ALA A 150 -13.81 -3.62 -7.33
C ALA A 150 -12.76 -3.96 -6.27
N ALA A 151 -13.00 -5.03 -5.51
CA ALA A 151 -12.09 -5.56 -4.51
C ALA A 151 -11.57 -6.93 -4.95
N TRP A 152 -10.32 -7.23 -4.57
CA TRP A 152 -9.66 -8.48 -4.95
C TRP A 152 -10.43 -9.74 -4.52
N ASP A 153 -11.00 -9.74 -3.31
CA ASP A 153 -11.74 -10.85 -2.74
C ASP A 153 -13.21 -10.92 -3.18
N GLU A 154 -13.71 -9.89 -3.86
CA GLU A 154 -15.09 -9.80 -4.37
C GLU A 154 -15.18 -9.81 -5.90
N LEU A 155 -14.09 -10.14 -6.62
CA LEU A 155 -14.07 -10.15 -8.10
C LEU A 155 -15.08 -11.11 -8.74
N GLU A 156 -15.57 -12.12 -8.02
CA GLU A 156 -16.61 -13.02 -8.50
C GLU A 156 -17.99 -12.36 -8.58
N ASP A 157 -18.26 -11.42 -7.66
CA ASP A 157 -19.53 -10.69 -7.57
C ASP A 157 -19.43 -9.29 -8.21
N LEU A 158 -18.37 -9.05 -8.99
CA LEU A 158 -18.10 -7.77 -9.64
C LEU A 158 -19.30 -7.31 -10.47
N GLN A 159 -19.68 -6.05 -10.30
CA GLN A 159 -20.82 -5.44 -11.00
C GLN A 159 -20.36 -4.33 -11.94
N ILE A 160 -21.12 -4.14 -13.02
CA ILE A 160 -20.97 -2.98 -13.91
C ILE A 160 -22.31 -2.29 -14.09
N GLU A 161 -22.38 -1.04 -13.63
CA GLU A 161 -23.52 -0.15 -13.75
C GLU A 161 -23.33 0.69 -15.02
N VAL A 162 -24.09 0.38 -16.07
CA VAL A 162 -23.95 1.06 -17.37
C VAL A 162 -24.99 2.17 -17.50
N GLU A 163 -24.52 3.37 -17.82
CA GLU A 163 -25.32 4.54 -18.18
C GLU A 163 -25.17 4.84 -19.68
N GLY A 164 -26.27 5.17 -20.35
CA GLY A 164 -26.28 5.48 -21.79
C GLY A 164 -27.68 5.54 -22.39
N ALA A 165 -27.79 6.01 -23.64
CA ALA A 165 -29.09 6.21 -24.29
C ALA A 165 -29.62 4.98 -25.05
N HIS A 166 -28.74 4.12 -25.62
CA HIS A 166 -29.14 3.05 -26.54
C HIS A 166 -29.00 1.65 -25.94
N ASP A 167 -30.05 0.83 -26.02
CA ASP A 167 -30.11 -0.49 -25.36
C ASP A 167 -29.10 -1.49 -25.93
N GLY A 168 -28.84 -1.47 -27.24
CA GLY A 168 -27.81 -2.31 -27.85
C GLY A 168 -26.39 -1.98 -27.37
N GLY A 169 -26.11 -0.69 -27.16
CA GLY A 169 -24.82 -0.23 -26.61
C GLY A 169 -24.67 -0.62 -25.15
N LYS A 170 -25.75 -0.51 -24.35
CA LYS A 170 -25.76 -0.94 -22.95
C LYS A 170 -25.49 -2.43 -22.80
N ALA A 171 -26.08 -3.27 -23.66
CA ALA A 171 -25.84 -4.70 -23.62
C ALA A 171 -24.36 -5.02 -23.89
N ALA A 172 -23.75 -4.37 -24.89
CA ALA A 172 -22.33 -4.55 -25.20
C ALA A 172 -21.42 -4.04 -24.07
N ALA A 173 -21.74 -2.88 -23.49
CA ALA A 173 -21.00 -2.34 -22.36
C ALA A 173 -21.07 -3.24 -21.12
N LYS A 174 -22.20 -3.92 -20.85
CA LYS A 174 -22.28 -4.93 -19.77
C LYS A 174 -21.33 -6.10 -20.01
N MET A 175 -21.10 -6.49 -21.26
CA MET A 175 -20.15 -7.55 -21.61
C MET A 175 -18.68 -7.12 -21.45
N LEU A 176 -18.39 -5.85 -21.14
CA LEU A 176 -17.04 -5.43 -20.71
C LEU A 176 -16.66 -6.05 -19.36
N LEU A 177 -17.63 -6.42 -18.52
CA LEU A 177 -17.41 -6.93 -17.17
C LEU A 177 -16.38 -8.06 -17.13
N LEU A 178 -16.48 -9.02 -18.05
CA LEU A 178 -15.56 -10.15 -18.11
C LEU A 178 -14.12 -9.71 -18.41
N GLY A 179 -13.95 -8.82 -19.40
CA GLY A 179 -12.64 -8.29 -19.75
C GLY A 179 -12.05 -7.44 -18.63
N VAL A 180 -12.87 -6.62 -17.97
CA VAL A 180 -12.48 -5.84 -16.79
C VAL A 180 -12.05 -6.77 -15.66
N LYS A 181 -12.83 -7.81 -15.35
CA LYS A 181 -12.50 -8.80 -14.31
C LYS A 181 -11.12 -9.41 -14.54
N THR A 182 -10.85 -9.91 -15.76
CA THR A 182 -9.53 -10.46 -16.11
C THR A 182 -8.40 -9.43 -15.90
N LYS A 183 -8.64 -8.16 -16.23
CA LYS A 183 -7.65 -7.11 -16.01
C LYS A 183 -7.45 -6.75 -14.54
N LEU A 184 -8.47 -6.89 -13.70
CA LEU A 184 -8.34 -6.72 -12.25
C LEU A 184 -7.62 -7.92 -11.58
N GLU A 185 -7.70 -9.12 -12.18
CA GLU A 185 -6.84 -10.25 -11.78
C GLU A 185 -5.37 -10.00 -12.17
N GLU A 186 -5.11 -9.41 -13.34
CA GLU A 186 -3.75 -8.97 -13.71
C GLU A 186 -3.23 -7.83 -12.81
N LEU A 187 -4.14 -6.95 -12.35
CA LEU A 187 -3.83 -5.84 -11.46
C LEU A 187 -3.21 -6.34 -10.15
N ILE A 188 -3.81 -7.34 -9.49
CA ILE A 188 -3.30 -7.82 -8.19
C ILE A 188 -1.90 -8.42 -8.30
N GLU A 189 -1.62 -9.15 -9.40
CA GLU A 189 -0.31 -9.75 -9.61
C GLU A 189 0.75 -8.66 -9.89
N THR A 190 0.35 -7.60 -10.60
CA THR A 190 1.23 -6.46 -10.86
C THR A 190 1.54 -5.67 -9.59
N ILE A 191 0.54 -5.49 -8.70
CA ILE A 191 0.76 -4.89 -7.37
C ILE A 191 1.67 -5.78 -6.52
N ARG A 192 1.49 -7.11 -6.58
CA ARG A 192 2.33 -8.06 -5.84
C ARG A 192 3.78 -8.04 -6.31
N ALA A 193 4.03 -7.87 -7.61
CA ALA A 193 5.36 -7.77 -8.19
C ALA A 193 6.00 -6.37 -8.05
N TYR A 194 5.32 -5.40 -7.45
CA TYR A 194 5.86 -4.06 -7.28
C TYR A 194 7.07 -4.08 -6.32
N GLY A 195 8.23 -3.67 -6.83
CA GLY A 195 9.46 -3.54 -6.06
C GLY A 195 10.09 -4.87 -5.62
N THR A 196 9.71 -5.99 -6.24
CA THR A 196 10.39 -7.29 -6.13
C THR A 196 11.47 -7.47 -7.18
#